data_AF-A0A3C1B3G5-F1
#
_entry.id   AF-A0A3C1B3G5-F1
#
_cell.length_a   1.000
_cell.length_b   1.000
_cell.length_c   1.000
_cell.angle_alpha   90.00
_cell.angle_beta   90.00
_cell.angle_gamma   90.00
#
_symmetry.space_group_name_H-M   'P 1'
#
loop_
_entity.id
_entity.type
_entity.pdbx_description
1 polymer ?
#
loop_
_entity_poly.entity_id
_entity_poly.type
_entity_poly.pdbx_seq_one_letter_code
_entity_poly.pdbx_strand_id
1 'polypeptide(L)'
;TGLPGLKKVKIDGQRFADGGLAENVPLTMLRDRGYRRIVAIDLGEHVVLKSPLLDNLQLTYIHDRQDLGAMLDISPEVLQHNRRLGYLDTMKTFGRLQGDFYTFDLSEHHRLVQRFGAENLRGLEQAAEAYGIDRLPIYTADTFIDLIRERRQSFEEDYQHLREALQVDHKIRSIMSGRLKMLDMIPPMRLAFLMEMTAKARNSGRLQRLPMHLLGQFDLAVQALQALDK
;
A
#
# COMPACT_ATOMS: atom_id res chain seq x y z
N THR A 1 -29.72 -6.50 2.26
CA THR A 1 -29.13 -7.61 1.48
C THR A 1 -27.93 -8.17 2.22
N GLY A 2 -28.12 -9.14 3.15
CA GLY A 2 -26.99 -9.71 3.90
C GLY A 2 -26.01 -10.49 3.02
N LEU A 3 -24.90 -10.95 3.59
CA LEU A 3 -23.87 -11.70 2.88
C LEU A 3 -24.47 -12.83 2.03
N PRO A 4 -24.08 -12.96 0.74
CA PRO A 4 -24.54 -14.04 -0.12
C PRO A 4 -24.31 -15.40 0.54
N GLY A 5 -25.37 -16.21 0.65
CA GLY A 5 -25.31 -17.53 1.30
C GLY A 5 -25.77 -17.56 2.77
N LEU A 6 -25.94 -16.42 3.44
CA LEU A 6 -26.50 -16.37 4.80
C LEU A 6 -28.03 -16.19 4.79
N LYS A 7 -28.73 -16.92 5.67
CA LYS A 7 -30.18 -16.82 5.84
C LYS A 7 -30.55 -15.50 6.52
N LYS A 8 -31.59 -14.83 6.01
CA LYS A 8 -32.17 -13.65 6.66
C LYS A 8 -32.81 -14.05 7.99
N VAL A 9 -32.44 -13.37 9.07
CA VAL A 9 -32.95 -13.64 10.42
C VAL A 9 -34.18 -12.78 10.68
N LYS A 10 -35.19 -13.35 11.36
CA LYS A 10 -36.38 -12.64 11.82
C LYS A 10 -36.32 -12.54 13.34
N ILE A 11 -36.31 -11.33 13.89
CA ILE A 11 -36.32 -11.05 15.33
C ILE A 11 -37.54 -10.19 15.59
N ASP A 12 -38.38 -10.54 16.57
CA ASP A 12 -39.58 -9.79 16.96
C ASP A 12 -40.49 -9.38 15.79
N GLY A 13 -40.70 -10.29 14.84
CA GLY A 13 -41.56 -10.02 13.69
C GLY A 13 -40.89 -9.24 12.55
N GLN A 14 -39.71 -8.64 12.77
CA GLN A 14 -38.98 -7.83 11.80
C GLN A 14 -37.86 -8.61 11.12
N ARG A 15 -37.59 -8.30 9.85
CA ARG A 15 -36.52 -8.93 9.07
C ARG A 15 -35.26 -8.09 9.14
N PHE A 16 -34.15 -8.71 9.55
CA PHE A 16 -32.86 -8.04 9.65
C PHE A 16 -31.95 -8.46 8.50
N ALA A 17 -31.15 -7.50 8.05
CA ALA A 17 -30.02 -7.72 7.15
C ALA A 17 -28.73 -7.34 7.88
N ASP A 18 -27.58 -7.67 7.29
CA ASP A 18 -26.28 -7.31 7.83
C ASP A 18 -26.13 -5.80 7.99
N GLY A 19 -25.56 -5.37 9.12
CA GLY A 19 -25.34 -3.97 9.47
C GLY A 19 -24.31 -3.27 8.59
N GLY A 20 -23.37 -4.02 7.98
CA GLY A 20 -22.37 -3.45 7.06
C GLY A 20 -22.96 -2.80 5.82
N LEU A 21 -24.22 -3.09 5.49
CA LEU A 21 -24.93 -2.45 4.38
C LEU A 21 -25.38 -1.02 4.68
N ALA A 22 -25.53 -0.69 5.96
CA ALA A 22 -25.91 0.64 6.40
C ALA A 22 -24.65 1.46 6.74
N GLU A 23 -23.77 0.90 7.56
CA GLU A 23 -22.50 1.51 7.97
C GLU A 23 -21.52 0.39 8.36
N ASN A 24 -20.43 0.20 7.60
CA ASN A 24 -19.42 -0.84 7.90
C ASN A 24 -18.75 -0.61 9.27
N VAL A 25 -18.47 0.65 9.60
CA VAL A 25 -17.96 1.07 10.90
C VAL A 25 -19.02 1.98 11.53
N PRO A 26 -19.76 1.53 12.55
CA PRO A 26 -21.00 2.19 13.00
C PRO A 26 -20.74 3.46 13.86
N LEU A 27 -19.98 4.42 13.34
CA LEU A 27 -19.58 5.65 14.02
C LEU A 27 -20.78 6.53 14.32
N THR A 28 -21.73 6.62 13.37
CA THR A 28 -22.95 7.44 13.53
C THR A 28 -23.77 6.95 14.72
N MET A 29 -24.02 5.64 14.79
CA MET A 29 -24.77 5.03 15.90
C MET A 29 -24.09 5.30 17.26
N LEU A 30 -22.77 5.14 17.33
CA LEU A 30 -22.03 5.37 18.58
C LEU A 30 -22.08 6.84 18.99
N ARG A 31 -21.91 7.76 18.04
CA ARG A 31 -22.02 9.20 18.29
C ARG A 31 -23.41 9.58 18.81
N ASP A 32 -24.47 9.09 18.17
CA ASP A 32 -25.85 9.43 18.53
C ASP A 32 -26.24 8.88 19.93
N ARG A 33 -25.59 7.79 20.37
CA ARG A 33 -25.68 7.26 21.74
C ARG A 33 -24.86 8.04 22.78
N GLY A 34 -24.14 9.08 22.38
CA GLY A 34 -23.34 9.91 23.28
C GLY A 34 -21.88 9.49 23.43
N TYR A 35 -21.40 8.46 22.71
CA TYR A 35 -19.97 8.13 22.71
C TYR A 35 -19.18 9.21 21.96
N ARG A 36 -18.04 9.61 22.55
CA ARG A 36 -17.20 10.70 22.01
C ARG A 36 -15.74 10.31 21.80
N ARG A 37 -15.28 9.23 22.44
CA ARG A 37 -13.93 8.67 22.25
C ARG A 37 -14.07 7.27 21.69
N ILE A 38 -13.63 7.06 20.47
CA ILE A 38 -13.88 5.82 19.73
C ILE A 38 -12.56 5.35 19.15
N VAL A 39 -12.25 4.07 19.36
CA VAL A 39 -11.24 3.35 18.57
C VAL A 39 -12.02 2.55 17.54
N ALA A 40 -11.79 2.83 16.27
CA ALA A 40 -12.46 2.17 15.15
C ALA A 40 -11.44 1.38 14.34
N ILE A 41 -11.80 0.15 14.02
CA ILE A 41 -11.00 -0.75 13.18
C ILE A 41 -11.81 -0.99 11.91
N ASP A 42 -11.29 -0.55 10.77
CA ASP A 42 -11.90 -0.74 9.45
C ASP A 42 -11.12 -1.76 8.64
N LEU A 43 -11.78 -2.87 8.32
CA LEU A 43 -11.26 -3.97 7.50
C LEU A 43 -11.77 -3.91 6.06
N GLY A 44 -12.57 -2.91 5.70
CA GLY A 44 -13.08 -2.72 4.34
C GLY A 44 -12.11 -1.98 3.42
N GLU A 45 -12.40 -1.96 2.12
CA GLU A 45 -11.63 -1.14 1.17
C GLU A 45 -11.86 0.35 1.45
N HIS A 46 -10.79 1.06 1.86
CA HIS A 46 -10.69 2.51 2.05
C HIS A 46 -12.02 3.27 2.11
N VAL A 47 -12.62 3.36 3.30
CA VAL A 47 -13.73 4.30 3.51
C VAL A 47 -13.13 5.68 3.78
N VAL A 48 -13.36 6.63 2.87
CA VAL A 48 -13.13 8.04 3.18
C VAL A 48 -14.14 8.47 4.24
N LEU A 49 -13.68 8.60 5.48
CA LEU A 49 -14.48 9.18 6.56
C LEU A 49 -14.79 10.64 6.22
N LYS A 50 -16.07 11.00 6.15
CA LYS A 50 -16.50 12.36 5.83
C LYS A 50 -16.43 13.26 7.07
N SER A 51 -15.97 14.50 6.90
CA SER A 51 -15.81 15.49 7.98
C SER A 51 -17.01 15.63 8.94
N PRO A 52 -18.28 15.71 8.49
CA PRO A 52 -19.42 15.84 9.42
C PRO A 52 -19.65 14.65 10.36
N LEU A 53 -19.05 13.48 10.06
CA LEU A 53 -19.07 12.33 10.97
C LEU A 53 -18.10 12.49 12.12
N LEU A 54 -17.01 13.24 11.92
CA LEU A 54 -15.92 13.40 12.87
C LEU A 54 -16.14 14.58 13.84
N ASP A 55 -17.10 15.45 13.56
CA ASP A 55 -17.43 16.58 14.42
C ASP A 55 -17.74 16.08 15.85
N ASN A 56 -17.02 16.61 16.84
CA ASN A 56 -17.11 16.23 18.25
C ASN A 56 -16.75 14.76 18.58
N LEU A 57 -16.03 14.06 17.71
CA LEU A 57 -15.47 12.74 17.99
C LEU A 57 -13.94 12.80 18.10
N GLN A 58 -13.41 12.23 19.19
CA GLN A 58 -12.02 11.81 19.27
C GLN A 58 -11.91 10.39 18.72
N LEU A 59 -11.56 10.28 17.44
CA LEU A 59 -11.47 9.01 16.72
C LEU A 59 -10.00 8.57 16.60
N THR A 60 -9.69 7.38 17.11
CA THR A 60 -8.49 6.63 16.72
C THR A 60 -8.91 5.63 15.65
N TYR A 61 -8.47 5.87 14.41
CA TYR A 61 -8.83 5.03 13.27
C TYR A 61 -7.69 4.10 12.90
N ILE A 62 -7.94 2.80 12.94
CA ILE A 62 -7.02 1.75 12.53
C ILE A 62 -7.57 1.16 11.24
N HIS A 63 -6.78 1.21 10.18
CA HIS A 63 -7.15 0.66 8.89
C HIS A 63 -5.92 0.01 8.26
N ASP A 64 -6.08 -1.26 7.85
CA ASP A 64 -5.04 -1.97 7.12
C ASP A 64 -5.10 -1.56 5.65
N ARG A 65 -3.94 -1.24 5.07
CA ARG A 65 -3.80 -0.88 3.66
C ARG A 65 -3.61 -2.08 2.75
N GLN A 66 -3.79 -3.30 3.26
CA GLN A 66 -3.44 -4.55 2.60
C GLN A 66 -4.66 -5.35 2.16
N ASP A 67 -4.38 -6.26 1.22
CA ASP A 67 -5.28 -7.35 0.91
C ASP A 67 -5.26 -8.35 2.07
N LEU A 68 -6.36 -8.40 2.83
CA LEU A 68 -6.56 -9.34 3.95
C LEU A 68 -6.95 -10.75 3.46
N GLY A 69 -6.98 -10.98 2.15
CA GLY A 69 -7.47 -12.19 1.53
C GLY A 69 -8.99 -12.20 1.37
N ALA A 70 -9.53 -13.32 0.90
CA ALA A 70 -10.95 -13.45 0.68
C ALA A 70 -11.71 -13.39 2.02
N MET A 71 -12.87 -12.74 2.04
CA MET A 71 -13.68 -12.52 3.25
C MET A 71 -13.98 -13.78 4.08
N LEU A 72 -14.04 -14.96 3.44
CA LEU A 72 -14.33 -16.25 4.09
C LEU A 72 -13.12 -17.20 4.14
N ASP A 73 -11.91 -16.71 3.86
CA ASP A 73 -10.69 -17.49 4.02
C ASP A 73 -10.34 -17.58 5.50
N ILE A 74 -10.59 -18.75 6.08
CA ILE A 74 -10.34 -19.07 7.48
C ILE A 74 -9.15 -20.04 7.65
N SER A 75 -8.27 -20.13 6.65
CA SER A 75 -7.05 -20.93 6.76
C SER A 75 -6.19 -20.45 7.94
N PRO A 76 -5.57 -21.36 8.70
CA PRO A 76 -4.71 -20.98 9.83
C PRO A 76 -3.64 -19.95 9.46
N GLU A 77 -3.11 -20.05 8.24
CA GLU A 77 -2.08 -19.19 7.67
C GLU A 77 -2.60 -17.76 7.51
N VAL A 78 -3.73 -17.56 6.83
CA VAL A 78 -4.36 -16.24 6.64
C VAL A 78 -4.76 -15.63 7.98
N LEU A 79 -5.33 -16.43 8.89
CA LEU A 79 -5.70 -15.95 10.22
C LEU A 79 -4.48 -15.51 11.03
N GLN A 80 -3.36 -16.23 10.97
CA GLN A 80 -2.14 -15.85 11.67
C GLN A 80 -1.51 -14.58 11.07
N HIS A 81 -1.50 -14.48 9.74
CA HIS A 81 -1.03 -13.33 8.99
C HIS A 81 -1.82 -12.06 9.36
N ASN A 82 -3.15 -12.09 9.21
CA ASN A 82 -4.02 -10.94 9.48
C ASN A 82 -4.01 -10.52 10.96
N ARG A 83 -3.91 -11.47 11.90
CA ARG A 83 -3.71 -11.14 13.33
C ARG A 83 -2.43 -10.36 13.57
N ARG A 84 -1.34 -10.75 12.90
CA ARG A 84 -0.05 -10.07 13.05
C ARG A 84 -0.10 -8.69 12.42
N LEU A 85 -0.67 -8.53 11.23
CA LEU A 85 -0.86 -7.24 10.59
C LEU A 85 -1.69 -6.28 11.46
N GLY A 86 -2.85 -6.72 11.93
CA GLY A 86 -3.70 -5.90 12.80
C GLY A 86 -3.02 -5.49 14.10
N TYR A 87 -2.17 -6.34 14.66
CA TYR A 87 -1.32 -5.96 15.81
C TYR A 87 -0.34 -4.84 15.44
N LEU A 88 0.37 -4.97 14.32
CA LEU A 88 1.35 -3.97 13.88
C LEU A 88 0.69 -2.62 13.56
N ASP A 89 -0.44 -2.61 12.85
CA ASP A 89 -1.18 -1.38 12.54
C ASP A 89 -1.74 -0.72 13.80
N THR A 90 -2.19 -1.51 14.77
CA THR A 90 -2.57 -0.98 16.10
C THR A 90 -1.36 -0.32 16.76
N MET A 91 -0.21 -1.00 16.82
CA MET A 91 1.00 -0.45 17.44
C MET A 91 1.49 0.83 16.76
N LYS A 92 1.42 0.91 15.42
CA LYS A 92 1.71 2.13 14.66
C LYS A 92 0.73 3.26 14.98
N THR A 93 -0.57 2.96 14.99
CA THR A 93 -1.63 3.95 15.28
C THR A 93 -1.49 4.57 16.67
N PHE A 94 -1.04 3.79 17.65
CA PHE A 94 -0.77 4.28 19.01
C PHE A 94 0.65 4.83 19.20
N GLY A 95 1.42 5.02 18.13
CA GLY A 95 2.74 5.65 18.16
C GLY A 95 3.83 4.81 18.84
N ARG A 96 3.63 3.49 18.97
CA ARG A 96 4.62 2.56 19.53
C ARG A 96 5.60 2.06 18.47
N LEU A 97 5.16 1.99 17.22
CA LEU A 97 5.94 1.65 16.04
C LEU A 97 5.68 2.70 14.95
N GLN A 98 6.46 2.67 13.87
CA GLN A 98 6.35 3.61 12.73
C GLN A 98 6.48 2.89 11.38
N GLY A 99 6.20 3.62 10.31
CA GLY A 99 6.17 3.15 8.92
C GLY A 99 4.77 3.22 8.30
N ASP A 100 4.68 3.24 6.98
CA ASP A 100 3.40 3.30 6.27
C ASP A 100 2.88 1.90 5.93
N PHE A 101 3.65 1.12 5.17
CA PHE A 101 3.37 -0.26 4.76
C PHE A 101 4.19 -1.29 5.55
N TYR A 102 5.40 -0.92 5.96
CA TYR A 102 6.32 -1.73 6.74
C TYR A 102 6.36 -1.23 8.18
N THR A 103 6.94 -2.03 9.07
CA THR A 103 6.98 -1.71 10.50
C THR A 103 8.39 -1.61 11.01
N PHE A 104 8.66 -0.55 11.76
CA PHE A 104 9.96 -0.24 12.35
C PHE A 104 9.80 0.20 13.79
N ASP A 105 10.82 -0.05 14.62
CA ASP A 105 10.97 0.66 15.88
C ASP A 105 11.22 2.15 15.63
N LEU A 106 10.88 2.99 16.61
CA LEU A 106 10.97 4.46 16.48
C LEU A 106 12.38 4.94 16.08
N SER A 107 13.43 4.35 16.66
CA SER A 107 14.81 4.71 16.36
C SER A 107 15.23 4.32 14.95
N GLU A 108 14.81 3.14 14.49
CA GLU A 108 15.13 2.62 13.16
C GLU A 108 14.39 3.42 12.07
N HIS A 109 13.11 3.73 12.30
CA HIS A 109 12.36 4.63 11.43
C HIS A 109 13.03 6.01 11.35
N HIS A 110 13.40 6.60 12.49
CA HIS A 110 14.06 7.90 12.52
C HIS A 110 15.38 7.86 11.75
N ARG A 111 16.17 6.80 11.88
CA ARG A 111 17.41 6.59 11.15
C ARG A 111 17.20 6.52 9.63
N LEU A 112 16.15 5.83 9.18
CA LEU A 112 15.76 5.81 7.76
C LEU A 112 15.36 7.21 7.26
N VAL A 113 14.54 7.93 8.04
CA VAL A 113 14.12 9.31 7.70
C VAL A 113 15.31 10.26 7.66
N GLN A 114 16.26 10.16 8.59
CA GLN A 114 17.47 10.98 8.58
C GLN A 114 18.35 10.70 7.36
N ARG A 115 18.46 9.42 6.98
CA ARG A 115 19.33 9.00 5.87
C ARG A 115 18.76 9.35 4.50
N PHE A 116 17.45 9.15 4.31
CA PHE A 116 16.82 9.25 2.99
C PHE A 116 15.81 10.39 2.86
N GLY A 117 15.29 10.91 3.96
CA GLY A 117 14.14 11.81 3.99
C GLY A 117 12.81 11.04 3.99
N ALA A 118 11.76 11.67 4.52
CA ALA A 118 10.46 11.02 4.69
C ALA A 118 9.81 10.60 3.36
N GLU A 119 9.91 11.42 2.31
CA GLU A 119 9.33 11.09 1.00
C GLU A 119 10.03 9.90 0.34
N ASN A 120 11.37 9.83 0.43
CA ASN A 120 12.11 8.69 -0.11
C ASN A 120 11.85 7.43 0.72
N LEU A 121 11.69 7.52 2.04
CA LEU A 121 11.30 6.35 2.85
C LEU A 121 9.95 5.78 2.38
N ARG A 122 8.95 6.64 2.13
CA ARG A 122 7.68 6.20 1.54
C ARG A 122 7.86 5.51 0.20
N GLY A 123 8.72 6.06 -0.67
CA GLY A 123 9.05 5.43 -1.94
C GLY A 123 9.76 4.08 -1.78
N LEU A 124 10.65 3.93 -0.79
CA LEU A 124 11.30 2.66 -0.48
C LEU A 124 10.29 1.62 0.01
N GLU A 125 9.33 2.02 0.85
CA GLU A 125 8.23 1.14 1.27
C GLU A 125 7.35 0.69 0.10
N GLN A 126 7.03 1.59 -0.85
CA GLN A 126 6.33 1.23 -2.09
C GLN A 126 7.14 0.28 -2.98
N ALA A 127 8.46 0.50 -3.09
CA ALA A 127 9.34 -0.39 -3.84
C ALA A 127 9.40 -1.78 -3.19
N ALA A 128 9.53 -1.85 -1.87
CA ALA A 128 9.51 -3.09 -1.11
C ALA A 128 8.19 -3.87 -1.31
N GLU A 129 7.06 -3.16 -1.28
CA GLU A 129 5.74 -3.71 -1.60
C GLU A 129 5.71 -4.28 -3.02
N ALA A 130 6.19 -3.52 -4.00
CA ALA A 130 6.24 -3.95 -5.40
C ALA A 130 7.07 -5.23 -5.57
N TYR A 131 8.16 -5.36 -4.81
CA TYR A 131 9.03 -6.53 -4.79
C TYR A 131 8.51 -7.70 -3.97
N GLY A 132 7.36 -7.56 -3.29
CA GLY A 132 6.77 -8.61 -2.47
C GLY A 132 7.58 -8.94 -1.22
N ILE A 133 8.28 -7.95 -0.64
CA ILE A 133 8.97 -8.13 0.64
C ILE A 133 7.94 -8.31 1.76
N ASP A 134 8.13 -9.31 2.61
CA ASP A 134 7.25 -9.61 3.75
C ASP A 134 7.11 -8.40 4.69
N ARG A 135 5.91 -8.13 5.20
CA ARG A 135 5.60 -6.98 6.06
C ARG A 135 5.45 -7.34 7.53
N LEU A 136 5.36 -8.64 7.83
CA LEU A 136 5.17 -9.12 9.21
C LEU A 136 6.35 -8.83 10.16
N PRO A 137 7.62 -8.78 9.69
CA PRO A 137 8.74 -8.43 10.54
C PRO A 137 8.71 -6.95 10.97
N ILE A 138 9.29 -6.69 12.15
CA ILE A 138 9.72 -5.34 12.52
C ILE A 138 11.16 -5.23 12.04
N TYR A 139 11.40 -4.34 11.07
CA TYR A 139 12.68 -4.24 10.39
C TYR A 139 13.64 -3.30 11.11
N THR A 140 14.93 -3.65 11.05
CA THR A 140 16.00 -2.67 11.22
C THR A 140 16.20 -1.91 9.91
N ALA A 141 16.78 -0.72 9.98
CA ALA A 141 17.05 0.09 8.81
C ALA A 141 17.95 -0.64 7.81
N ASP A 142 18.99 -1.36 8.27
CA ASP A 142 19.91 -2.05 7.36
C ASP A 142 19.24 -3.25 6.69
N THR A 143 18.57 -4.11 7.46
CA THR A 143 17.90 -5.30 6.91
C THR A 143 16.86 -4.90 5.86
N PHE A 144 16.11 -3.82 6.10
CA PHE A 144 15.11 -3.34 5.15
C PHE A 144 15.75 -2.89 3.83
N ILE A 145 16.83 -2.11 3.90
CA ILE A 145 17.53 -1.61 2.72
C ILE A 145 18.22 -2.75 1.95
N ASP A 146 18.85 -3.68 2.66
CA ASP A 146 19.54 -4.81 2.03
C ASP A 146 18.56 -5.71 1.29
N LEU A 147 17.37 -5.98 1.85
CA LEU A 147 16.32 -6.72 1.17
C LEU A 147 15.80 -6.00 -0.09
N ILE A 148 15.63 -4.68 -0.04
CA ILE A 148 15.25 -3.90 -1.23
C ILE A 148 16.31 -4.06 -2.33
N ARG A 149 17.60 -3.98 -1.98
CA ARG A 149 18.71 -4.12 -2.92
C ARG A 149 18.76 -5.52 -3.54
N GLU A 150 18.67 -6.56 -2.71
CA GLU A 150 18.67 -7.95 -3.15
C GLU A 150 17.52 -8.22 -4.12
N ARG A 151 16.29 -7.84 -3.75
CA ARG A 151 15.11 -8.04 -4.60
C ARG A 151 15.20 -7.24 -5.89
N ARG A 152 15.63 -5.99 -5.81
CA ARG A 152 15.83 -5.15 -6.99
C ARG A 152 16.81 -5.81 -7.97
N GLN A 153 17.96 -6.26 -7.49
CA GLN A 153 18.97 -6.89 -8.34
C GLN A 153 18.39 -8.13 -9.05
N SER A 154 17.74 -9.02 -8.30
CA SER A 154 17.11 -10.22 -8.87
C SER A 154 16.09 -9.86 -9.96
N PHE A 155 15.22 -8.88 -9.72
CA PHE A 155 14.22 -8.48 -10.72
C PHE A 155 14.81 -7.69 -11.89
N GLU A 156 15.92 -6.97 -11.70
CA GLU A 156 16.64 -6.31 -12.80
C GLU A 156 17.25 -7.35 -13.74
N GLU A 157 17.84 -8.42 -13.22
CA GLU A 157 18.38 -9.53 -14.03
C GLU A 157 17.27 -10.18 -14.87
N ASP A 158 16.15 -10.54 -14.24
CA ASP A 158 14.97 -11.09 -14.93
C ASP A 158 14.42 -10.12 -15.99
N TYR A 159 14.35 -8.82 -15.65
CA TYR A 159 13.89 -7.78 -16.57
C TYR A 159 14.79 -7.68 -17.80
N GLN A 160 16.12 -7.74 -17.64
CA GLN A 160 17.05 -7.71 -18.76
C GLN A 160 16.87 -8.93 -19.68
N HIS A 161 16.68 -10.12 -19.12
CA HIS A 161 16.42 -11.33 -19.89
C HIS A 161 15.13 -11.25 -20.72
N LEU A 162 14.07 -10.63 -20.16
CA LEU A 162 12.78 -10.51 -20.82
C LEU A 162 12.65 -9.24 -21.69
N ARG A 163 13.66 -8.36 -21.67
CA ARG A 163 13.58 -7.00 -22.23
C ARG A 163 13.21 -6.98 -23.72
N GLU A 164 13.82 -7.86 -24.52
CA GLU A 164 13.55 -7.97 -25.95
C GLU A 164 12.14 -8.53 -26.22
N ALA A 165 11.76 -9.60 -25.53
CA ALA A 165 10.44 -10.22 -25.63
C ALA A 165 9.32 -9.25 -25.23
N LEU A 166 9.57 -8.40 -24.23
CA LEU A 166 8.67 -7.33 -23.80
C LEU A 166 8.64 -6.12 -24.75
N GLN A 167 9.48 -6.09 -25.79
CA GLN A 167 9.59 -5.00 -26.75
C GLN A 167 9.73 -3.63 -26.08
N VAL A 168 10.57 -3.55 -25.04
CA VAL A 168 10.70 -2.37 -24.16
C VAL A 168 10.93 -1.08 -24.94
N ASP A 169 11.84 -1.07 -25.92
CA ASP A 169 12.13 0.14 -26.70
C ASP A 169 10.94 0.60 -27.54
N HIS A 170 10.12 -0.33 -28.04
CA HIS A 170 8.87 0.01 -28.71
C HIS A 170 7.87 0.62 -27.71
N LYS A 171 7.68 0.01 -26.53
CA LYS A 171 6.79 0.52 -25.49
C LYS A 171 7.19 1.94 -25.04
N ILE A 172 8.48 2.18 -24.78
CA ILE A 172 9.00 3.52 -24.43
C ILE A 172 8.67 4.53 -25.54
N ARG A 173 8.96 4.23 -26.81
CA ARG A 173 8.64 5.13 -27.93
C ARG A 173 7.14 5.41 -28.03
N SER A 174 6.31 4.39 -27.93
CA SER A 174 4.85 4.50 -28.00
C SER A 174 4.26 5.30 -26.84
N ILE A 175 4.82 5.18 -25.64
CA ILE A 175 4.48 6.00 -24.47
C ILE A 175 4.86 7.47 -24.70
N MET A 176 6.10 7.72 -25.12
CA MET A 176 6.59 9.09 -25.35
C MET A 176 5.86 9.80 -26.50
N SER A 177 5.30 9.05 -27.46
CA SER A 177 4.44 9.60 -28.51
C SER A 177 2.96 9.68 -28.13
N GLY A 178 2.57 9.30 -26.91
CA GLY A 178 1.19 9.30 -26.42
C GLY A 178 0.29 8.20 -27.00
N ARG A 179 0.84 7.23 -27.72
CA ARG A 179 0.10 6.11 -28.34
C ARG A 179 -0.23 5.01 -27.32
N LEU A 180 0.65 4.79 -26.35
CA LEU A 180 0.44 3.85 -25.26
C LEU A 180 0.20 4.61 -23.96
N LYS A 181 -0.97 4.38 -23.34
CA LYS A 181 -1.41 5.05 -22.12
C LYS A 181 -1.47 4.13 -20.88
N MET A 182 -1.24 2.84 -21.08
CA MET A 182 -1.26 1.84 -20.01
C MET A 182 -0.07 0.92 -20.15
N LEU A 183 0.46 0.49 -19.01
CA LEU A 183 1.58 -0.44 -18.93
C LEU A 183 1.13 -1.66 -18.14
N ASP A 184 0.84 -2.73 -18.88
CA ASP A 184 0.48 -4.02 -18.30
C ASP A 184 1.76 -4.83 -18.03
N MET A 185 2.18 -4.81 -16.76
CA MET A 185 3.37 -5.48 -16.23
C MET A 185 3.14 -5.75 -14.74
N ILE A 186 3.65 -6.88 -14.24
CA ILE A 186 3.70 -7.13 -12.80
C ILE A 186 4.50 -6.01 -12.09
N PRO A 187 4.22 -5.71 -10.81
CA PRO A 187 4.81 -4.54 -10.13
C PRO A 187 6.34 -4.45 -10.19
N PRO A 188 7.13 -5.52 -9.98
CA PRO A 188 8.59 -5.45 -10.10
C PRO A 188 9.07 -5.05 -11.50
N MET A 189 8.50 -5.68 -12.53
CA MET A 189 8.85 -5.43 -13.94
C MET A 189 8.44 -4.02 -14.37
N ARG A 190 7.29 -3.55 -13.87
CA ARG A 190 6.83 -2.19 -14.06
C ARG A 190 7.82 -1.19 -13.47
N LEU A 191 8.29 -1.43 -12.26
CA LEU A 191 9.26 -0.56 -11.59
C LEU A 191 10.58 -0.50 -12.37
N ALA A 192 11.14 -1.64 -12.78
CA ALA A 192 12.34 -1.69 -13.63
C ALA A 192 12.16 -0.94 -14.96
N PHE A 193 11.02 -1.14 -15.63
CA PHE A 193 10.69 -0.40 -16.85
C PHE A 193 10.64 1.12 -16.64
N LEU A 194 9.97 1.58 -15.56
CA LEU A 194 9.84 2.99 -15.24
C LEU A 194 11.21 3.61 -14.89
N MET A 195 12.09 2.85 -14.22
CA MET A 195 13.46 3.27 -13.95
C MET A 195 14.25 3.44 -15.25
N GLU A 196 14.21 2.47 -16.17
CA GLU A 196 14.90 2.56 -17.47
C GLU A 196 14.38 3.74 -18.30
N MET A 197 13.06 3.91 -18.38
CA MET A 197 12.42 5.01 -19.09
C MET A 197 12.85 6.36 -18.52
N THR A 198 12.86 6.50 -17.19
CA THR A 198 13.25 7.74 -16.51
C THR A 198 14.73 8.05 -16.72
N ALA A 199 15.61 7.05 -16.67
CA ALA A 199 17.03 7.20 -16.97
C ALA A 199 17.26 7.65 -18.41
N LYS A 200 16.59 7.04 -19.39
CA LYS A 200 16.65 7.45 -20.82
C LYS A 200 16.14 8.87 -21.03
N ALA A 201 15.04 9.25 -20.38
CA ALA A 201 14.50 10.61 -20.45
C ALA A 201 15.46 11.64 -19.85
N ARG A 202 16.13 11.31 -18.74
CA ARG A 202 17.17 12.15 -18.12
C ARG A 202 18.37 12.33 -19.06
N ASN A 203 18.91 11.24 -19.59
CA ASN A 203 20.10 11.27 -20.46
C ASN A 203 19.84 12.00 -21.80
N SER A 204 18.60 12.02 -22.28
CA SER A 204 18.21 12.73 -23.51
C SER A 204 17.72 14.17 -23.28
N GLY A 205 17.75 14.67 -22.03
CA GLY A 205 17.26 16.01 -21.69
C GLY A 205 15.74 16.17 -21.83
N ARG A 206 14.98 15.06 -21.85
CA ARG A 206 13.52 15.03 -22.07
C ARG A 206 12.74 14.68 -20.81
N LEU A 207 13.32 14.83 -19.63
CA LEU A 207 12.70 14.47 -18.36
C LEU A 207 11.32 15.13 -18.16
N GLN A 208 11.18 16.40 -18.55
CA GLN A 208 9.91 17.15 -18.47
C GLN A 208 8.80 16.62 -19.39
N ARG A 209 9.13 15.75 -20.37
CA ARG A 209 8.18 15.14 -21.29
C ARG A 209 7.69 13.77 -20.82
N LEU A 210 8.08 13.35 -19.61
CA LEU A 210 7.60 12.10 -19.04
C LEU A 210 6.10 12.17 -18.74
N PRO A 211 5.32 11.18 -19.18
CA PRO A 211 3.90 11.09 -18.83
C PRO A 211 3.74 10.69 -17.36
N MET A 212 3.64 11.67 -16.46
CA MET A 212 3.56 11.46 -15.00
C MET A 212 2.42 10.52 -14.57
N HIS A 213 1.32 10.47 -15.33
CA HIS A 213 0.22 9.56 -15.06
C HIS A 213 0.60 8.07 -15.12
N LEU A 214 1.67 7.70 -15.85
CA LEU A 214 2.15 6.32 -15.90
C LEU A 214 2.97 5.91 -14.68
N LEU A 215 3.64 6.89 -14.05
CA LEU A 215 4.33 6.68 -12.78
C LEU A 215 3.30 6.39 -11.69
N GLY A 216 2.22 7.19 -11.62
CA GLY A 216 1.10 6.95 -10.71
C GLY A 216 1.59 6.71 -9.28
N GLN A 217 1.18 5.58 -8.70
CA GLN A 217 1.63 5.18 -7.35
C GLN A 217 3.12 4.84 -7.24
N PHE A 218 3.83 4.61 -8.35
CA PHE A 218 5.25 4.24 -8.37
C PHE A 218 6.20 5.43 -8.52
N ASP A 219 5.71 6.68 -8.60
CA ASP A 219 6.57 7.86 -8.75
C ASP A 219 7.57 7.99 -7.60
N LEU A 220 7.09 7.90 -6.35
CA LEU A 220 7.94 7.95 -5.16
C LEU A 220 8.91 6.76 -5.13
N ALA A 221 8.46 5.56 -5.50
CA ALA A 221 9.33 4.38 -5.59
C ALA A 221 10.49 4.58 -6.57
N VAL A 222 10.23 5.10 -7.77
CA VAL A 222 11.27 5.39 -8.77
C VAL A 222 12.25 6.44 -8.26
N GLN A 223 11.76 7.51 -7.63
CA GLN A 223 12.60 8.57 -7.08
C GLN A 223 13.48 8.05 -5.93
N ALA A 224 12.89 7.28 -5.02
CA ALA A 224 13.57 6.73 -3.86
C ALA A 224 14.66 5.72 -4.24
N LEU A 225 14.39 4.82 -5.20
CA LEU A 225 15.39 3.88 -5.69
C LEU A 225 16.57 4.58 -6.37
N GLN A 226 16.32 5.68 -7.10
CA GLN A 226 17.41 6.51 -7.65
C GLN A 226 18.23 7.23 -6.58
N ALA A 227 17.62 7.56 -5.44
CA ALA A 227 18.33 8.14 -4.30
C ALA A 227 19.14 7.09 -3.52
N LEU A 228 18.70 5.84 -3.52
CA LEU A 228 19.40 4.72 -2.88
C LEU A 228 20.76 4.40 -3.53
N ASP A 229 20.90 4.74 -4.82
CA ASP A 229 22.10 4.53 -5.63
C ASP A 229 23.17 5.64 -5.46
N LYS A 230 22.88 6.69 -4.68
CA LYS A 230 23.78 7.82 -4.41
C LYS A 230 24.50 7.68 -3.08
#